data_AF-A0A8C0CGF3-F1
#
_entry.id   AF-A0A8C0CGF3-F1
#
_cell.length_a   1.000
_cell.length_b   1.000
_cell.length_c   1.000
_cell.angle_alpha   90.00
_cell.angle_beta   90.00
_cell.angle_gamma   90.00
#
_symmetry.space_group_name_H-M   'P 1'
#
loop_
_entity.id
_entity.type
_entity.pdbx_description
1 polymer ?
#
loop_
_entity_poly.entity_id
_entity_poly.type
_entity_poly.pdbx_seq_one_letter_code
_entity_poly.pdbx_strand_id
1 'polypeptide(L)'
;MKPKMKYSTTKISPAKMHSSAGKALVKSPTLRNKVLLRYYDSQFPSSETDGGGDHRKLMVNLSPTKDKDFLLHANSKEHSVELQKCENPLPEQAFFVLHEETSQCVSFECKSNPGVFLGVKDNHLALIKRGEHPEDSNEENTIFKLT
;
A
#
# COMPACT_ATOMS: atom_id res chain seq x y z
N MET A 1 1.77 6.77 -84.07
CA MET A 1 2.06 5.46 -83.44
C MET A 1 2.58 5.72 -82.03
N LYS A 2 2.05 5.07 -80.98
CA LYS A 2 2.54 5.23 -79.60
C LYS A 2 3.18 3.91 -79.11
N PRO A 3 4.32 3.93 -78.41
CA PRO A 3 4.94 2.70 -77.93
C PRO A 3 4.21 2.17 -76.69
N LYS A 4 3.96 0.85 -76.64
CA LYS A 4 3.44 0.16 -75.45
C LYS A 4 4.61 -0.29 -74.57
N MET A 5 4.67 0.25 -73.36
CA MET A 5 5.61 -0.12 -72.30
C MET A 5 5.19 -1.45 -71.67
N LYS A 6 6.12 -2.40 -71.52
CA LYS A 6 5.89 -3.68 -70.85
C LYS A 6 6.46 -3.65 -69.44
N TYR A 7 5.63 -3.98 -68.45
CA TYR A 7 6.05 -4.12 -67.06
C TYR A 7 6.40 -5.58 -66.78
N SER A 8 7.54 -5.80 -66.13
CA SER A 8 8.00 -7.11 -65.66
C SER A 8 7.53 -7.31 -64.22
N THR A 9 6.65 -8.28 -63.97
CA THR A 9 6.21 -8.66 -62.62
C THR A 9 7.12 -9.75 -62.05
N THR A 10 8.10 -9.36 -61.25
CA THR A 10 8.85 -10.30 -60.40
C THR A 10 7.96 -10.69 -59.22
N LYS A 11 7.61 -11.98 -59.13
CA LYS A 11 6.84 -12.52 -58.00
C LYS A 11 7.74 -12.64 -56.78
N ILE A 12 7.39 -11.95 -55.70
CA ILE A 12 8.07 -12.09 -54.40
C ILE A 12 7.27 -13.10 -53.58
N SER A 13 7.90 -14.20 -53.18
CA SER A 13 7.29 -15.21 -52.31
C SER A 13 7.12 -14.66 -50.89
N PRO A 14 6.00 -14.93 -50.19
CA PRO A 14 5.82 -14.48 -48.82
C PRO A 14 6.75 -15.24 -47.87
N ALA A 15 7.53 -14.50 -47.09
CA ALA A 15 8.37 -15.08 -46.05
C ALA A 15 7.51 -15.58 -44.88
N LYS A 16 7.78 -16.81 -44.44
CA LYS A 16 7.08 -17.48 -43.34
C LYS A 16 7.62 -16.95 -42.00
N MET A 17 6.84 -16.15 -41.28
CA MET A 17 7.19 -15.71 -39.92
C MET A 17 6.90 -16.84 -38.92
N HIS A 18 7.94 -17.39 -38.30
CA HIS A 18 7.82 -18.14 -37.06
C HIS A 18 8.07 -17.19 -35.89
N SER A 19 7.01 -16.72 -35.22
CA SER A 19 7.15 -16.08 -33.91
C SER A 19 6.78 -17.08 -32.82
N SER A 20 7.76 -17.77 -32.23
CA SER A 20 7.60 -18.39 -30.91
C SER A 20 7.93 -17.34 -29.85
N ALA A 21 6.95 -16.56 -29.46
CA ALA A 21 7.05 -15.75 -28.26
C ALA A 21 5.66 -15.73 -27.62
N GLY A 22 5.41 -16.69 -26.74
CA GLY A 22 4.45 -16.48 -25.66
C GLY A 22 4.94 -15.28 -24.87
N LYS A 23 4.48 -14.09 -25.25
CA LYS A 23 4.72 -12.87 -24.47
C LYS A 23 3.93 -13.05 -23.19
N ALA A 24 4.61 -13.46 -22.12
CA ALA A 24 4.14 -13.15 -20.79
C ALA A 24 3.87 -11.64 -20.76
N LEU A 25 2.62 -11.27 -20.50
CA LEU A 25 2.24 -9.89 -20.31
C LEU A 25 2.93 -9.41 -19.03
N VAL A 26 4.15 -8.88 -19.19
CA VAL A 26 4.82 -8.14 -18.13
C VAL A 26 3.92 -6.95 -17.85
N LYS A 27 3.16 -7.01 -16.74
CA LYS A 27 2.40 -5.87 -16.25
C LYS A 27 3.41 -4.74 -16.08
N SER A 28 3.26 -3.69 -16.89
CA SER A 28 4.04 -2.46 -16.74
C SER A 28 3.90 -1.94 -15.31
N PRO A 29 4.90 -1.23 -14.77
CA PRO A 29 4.76 -0.59 -13.47
C PRO A 29 3.58 0.38 -13.55
N THR A 30 2.43 -0.01 -13.00
CA THR A 30 1.29 0.88 -12.84
C THR A 30 1.71 1.97 -11.87
N LEU A 31 1.43 3.24 -12.23
CA LEU A 31 1.63 4.36 -11.33
C LEU A 31 0.76 4.11 -10.08
N ARG A 32 1.39 3.70 -8.97
CA ARG A 32 0.69 3.48 -7.70
C ARG A 32 0.39 4.83 -7.06
N ASN A 33 -0.78 4.94 -6.45
CA ASN A 33 -1.11 6.11 -5.64
C ASN A 33 -0.15 6.19 -4.46
N LYS A 34 0.35 7.39 -4.18
CA LYS A 34 1.20 7.66 -3.01
C LYS A 34 0.34 8.21 -1.86
N VAL A 35 0.72 7.83 -0.64
CA VAL A 35 0.15 8.31 0.61
C VAL A 35 1.24 9.10 1.34
N LEU A 36 0.85 10.23 1.95
CA LEU A 36 1.73 11.02 2.81
C LEU A 36 1.60 10.51 4.25
N LEU A 37 2.73 10.10 4.85
CA LEU A 37 2.84 9.78 6.27
C LEU A 37 3.41 10.99 7.00
N ARG A 38 2.73 11.46 8.05
CA ARG A 38 3.26 12.48 8.96
C ARG A 38 3.63 11.81 10.27
N TYR A 39 4.87 11.98 10.71
CA TYR A 39 5.41 11.33 11.89
C TYR A 39 5.32 12.23 13.12
N TYR A 40 5.06 11.62 14.27
CA TYR A 40 4.95 12.23 15.58
C TYR A 40 5.61 11.31 16.61
N ASP A 41 6.19 11.90 17.66
CA ASP A 41 6.64 11.13 18.82
C ASP A 41 5.42 10.60 19.56
N SER A 42 5.36 9.29 19.80
CA SER A 42 4.32 8.74 20.68
C SER A 42 4.72 8.94 22.15
N GLN A 43 3.74 8.87 23.04
CA GLN A 43 4.00 8.77 24.48
C GLN A 43 4.29 7.33 24.93
N PHE A 44 4.29 6.36 24.00
CA PHE A 44 4.45 4.95 24.32
C PHE A 44 5.94 4.55 24.34
N PRO A 45 6.39 3.84 25.39
CA PRO A 45 7.74 3.30 25.42
C PRO A 45 7.90 2.21 24.35
N SER A 46 9.08 2.16 23.72
CA SER A 46 9.49 1.03 22.89
C SER A 46 9.75 -0.21 23.76
N SER A 47 9.58 -1.40 23.18
CA SER A 47 9.87 -2.68 23.84
C SER A 47 11.37 -3.04 23.86
N GLU A 48 12.21 -2.28 23.15
CA GLU A 48 13.66 -2.50 23.08
C GLU A 48 14.31 -2.25 24.46
N THR A 49 14.60 -3.33 25.17
CA THR A 49 15.32 -3.32 26.45
C THR A 49 16.75 -3.79 26.18
N ASP A 50 17.62 -2.89 25.75
CA ASP A 50 19.04 -2.90 26.14
C ASP A 50 19.70 -1.59 25.67
N GLY A 51 20.01 -0.70 26.62
CA GLY A 51 20.79 0.51 26.36
C GLY A 51 20.04 1.83 26.43
N GLY A 52 19.43 2.15 27.59
CA GLY A 52 19.38 3.51 28.15
C GLY A 52 18.90 4.70 27.28
N GLY A 53 18.17 4.47 26.19
CA GLY A 53 17.56 5.52 25.36
C GLY A 53 16.06 5.64 25.62
N ASP A 54 15.54 6.87 25.63
CA ASP A 54 14.10 7.18 25.55
C ASP A 54 13.58 6.82 24.15
N HIS A 55 13.66 5.55 23.78
CA HIS A 55 13.14 5.05 22.51
C HIS A 55 11.62 5.00 22.62
N ARG A 56 10.96 6.08 22.20
CA ARG A 56 9.51 6.13 22.08
C ARG A 56 9.10 5.54 20.74
N LYS A 57 7.96 4.84 20.70
CA LYS A 57 7.41 4.40 19.41
C LYS A 57 7.04 5.62 18.57
N LEU A 58 7.17 5.53 17.25
CA LEU A 58 6.66 6.57 16.36
C LEU A 58 5.14 6.40 16.18
N MET A 59 4.46 7.51 15.99
CA MET A 59 3.05 7.55 15.62
C MET A 59 2.92 8.29 14.31
N VAL A 60 1.94 7.89 13.49
CA VAL A 60 1.70 8.49 12.18
C VAL A 60 0.23 8.83 11.98
N ASN A 61 -0.02 9.80 11.13
CA ASN A 61 -1.29 9.88 10.40
C ASN A 61 -1.03 9.77 8.89
N LEU A 62 -2.03 9.32 8.15
CA LEU A 62 -1.93 9.04 6.73
C LEU A 62 -2.93 9.90 5.96
N SER A 63 -2.48 10.53 4.87
CA SER A 63 -3.35 11.29 3.96
C SER A 63 -3.07 10.95 2.50
N PRO A 64 -4.07 10.91 1.61
CA PRO A 64 -3.82 10.89 0.17
C PRO A 64 -2.93 12.07 -0.25
N THR A 65 -2.01 11.86 -1.19
CA THR A 65 -1.10 12.93 -1.64
C THR A 65 -1.80 14.08 -2.35
N LYS A 66 -2.96 13.81 -2.97
CA LYS A 66 -3.76 14.81 -3.68
C LYS A 66 -4.67 15.61 -2.76
N ASP A 67 -5.12 15.02 -1.65
CA ASP A 67 -6.15 15.57 -0.76
C ASP A 67 -5.67 15.51 0.70
N LYS A 68 -4.72 16.40 1.04
CA LYS A 68 -3.99 16.38 2.32
C LYS A 68 -4.84 16.73 3.55
N ASP A 69 -6.04 17.26 3.33
CA ASP A 69 -7.01 17.60 4.39
C ASP A 69 -7.80 16.37 4.85
N PHE A 70 -7.74 15.26 4.10
CA PHE A 70 -8.36 14.00 4.47
C PHE A 70 -7.33 13.09 5.12
N LEU A 71 -7.65 12.65 6.34
CA LEU A 71 -6.87 11.67 7.08
C LEU A 71 -7.58 10.33 7.07
N LEU A 72 -6.77 9.28 7.08
CA LEU A 72 -7.22 7.94 7.36
C LEU A 72 -7.72 7.87 8.81
N HIS A 73 -8.98 7.50 8.99
CA HIS A 73 -9.67 7.46 10.27
C HIS A 73 -10.10 6.02 10.59
N ALA A 74 -9.74 5.55 11.78
CA ALA A 74 -10.09 4.23 12.28
C ALA A 74 -11.49 4.25 12.92
N ASN A 75 -12.47 3.64 12.25
CA ASN A 75 -13.80 3.45 12.82
C ASN A 75 -13.86 2.11 13.56
N SER A 76 -13.56 2.15 14.86
CA SER A 76 -13.57 0.96 15.71
C SER A 76 -14.95 0.33 15.89
N LYS A 77 -16.05 1.07 15.68
CA LYS A 77 -17.41 0.52 15.83
C LYS A 77 -17.79 -0.39 14.67
N GLU A 78 -17.34 -0.03 13.47
CA GLU A 78 -17.65 -0.75 12.23
C GLU A 78 -16.50 -1.65 11.76
N HIS A 79 -15.38 -1.69 12.51
CA HIS A 79 -14.14 -2.37 12.11
C HIS A 79 -13.64 -1.94 10.72
N SER A 80 -13.89 -0.68 10.36
CA SER A 80 -13.65 -0.13 9.04
C SER A 80 -12.67 1.04 9.09
N VAL A 81 -12.17 1.39 7.91
CA VAL A 81 -11.25 2.50 7.73
C VAL A 81 -11.80 3.42 6.65
N GLU A 82 -11.83 4.70 6.95
CA GLU A 82 -12.46 5.72 6.12
C GLU A 82 -11.55 6.94 5.96
N LEU A 83 -11.79 7.75 4.93
CA LEU A 83 -11.15 9.04 4.78
C LEU A 83 -12.07 10.12 5.33
N GLN A 84 -11.62 10.81 6.37
CA GLN A 84 -12.36 11.90 6.97
C GLN A 84 -11.58 13.21 6.86
N LYS A 85 -12.30 14.29 6.59
CA LYS A 85 -11.74 15.62 6.70
C LYS A 85 -11.65 15.96 8.19
N CYS A 86 -10.44 16.04 8.71
CA CYS A 86 -10.21 16.31 10.14
C CYS A 86 -9.80 17.77 10.34
N GLU A 87 -10.42 18.44 11.30
CA GLU A 87 -10.00 19.76 11.76
C GLU A 87 -9.16 19.64 13.03
N ASN A 88 -8.36 20.67 13.34
CA ASN A 88 -7.57 20.67 14.56
C ASN A 88 -8.46 21.01 15.78
N PRO A 89 -8.27 20.34 16.93
CA PRO A 89 -7.29 19.27 17.17
C PRO A 89 -7.70 17.94 16.54
N LEU A 90 -6.71 17.21 15.97
CA LEU A 90 -6.95 15.95 15.30
C LEU A 90 -7.42 14.85 16.27
N PRO A 91 -8.40 14.01 15.88
CA PRO A 91 -8.90 12.92 16.72
C PRO A 91 -7.88 11.79 16.85
N GLU A 92 -7.89 11.07 17.98
CA GLU A 92 -6.98 9.94 18.22
C GLU A 92 -7.13 8.82 17.18
N GLN A 93 -8.32 8.66 16.64
CA GLN A 93 -8.68 7.69 15.60
C GLN A 93 -7.96 7.96 14.26
N ALA A 94 -7.41 9.16 14.06
CA ALA A 94 -6.60 9.50 12.89
C ALA A 94 -5.12 9.12 13.07
N PHE A 95 -4.74 8.58 14.23
CA PHE A 95 -3.36 8.25 14.55
C PHE A 95 -3.16 6.75 14.71
N PHE A 96 -2.00 6.30 14.20
CA PHE A 96 -1.57 4.92 14.27
C PHE A 96 -0.16 4.85 14.85
N VAL A 97 0.05 3.98 15.83
CA VAL A 97 1.38 3.63 16.32
C VAL A 97 2.07 2.77 15.28
N LEU A 98 3.27 3.16 14.89
CA LEU A 98 4.08 2.45 13.90
C LEU A 98 4.94 1.39 14.61
N HIS A 99 4.81 0.14 14.19
CA HIS A 99 5.70 -0.93 14.61
C HIS A 99 6.54 -1.38 13.43
N GLU A 100 7.85 -1.47 13.64
CA GLU A 100 8.76 -2.06 12.67
C GLU A 100 8.71 -3.57 12.79
N GLU A 101 8.36 -4.27 11.71
CA GLU A 101 8.28 -5.73 11.67
C GLU A 101 9.56 -6.31 11.03
N THR A 102 10.00 -5.72 9.92
CA THR A 102 11.31 -5.98 9.28
C THR A 102 11.86 -4.68 8.67
N SER A 103 13.07 -4.70 8.11
CA SER A 103 13.74 -3.47 7.59
C SER A 103 12.95 -2.67 6.53
N GLN A 104 11.92 -3.23 5.89
CA GLN A 104 11.06 -2.52 4.93
C GLN A 104 9.56 -2.68 5.20
N CYS A 105 9.19 -3.42 6.25
CA CYS A 105 7.81 -3.76 6.54
C CYS A 105 7.41 -3.22 7.91
N VAL A 106 6.22 -2.64 7.97
CA VAL A 106 5.67 -2.01 9.16
C VAL A 106 4.25 -2.48 9.40
N SER A 107 3.77 -2.36 10.63
CA SER A 107 2.36 -2.46 10.97
C SER A 107 1.88 -1.17 11.64
N PHE A 108 0.58 -0.87 11.48
CA PHE A 108 -0.04 0.36 11.99
C PHE A 108 -1.11 0.00 13.01
N GLU A 109 -0.82 0.17 14.29
CA GLU A 109 -1.75 -0.09 15.39
C GLU A 109 -2.59 1.14 15.69
N CYS A 110 -3.90 1.00 15.90
CA CYS A 110 -4.78 2.11 16.22
C CYS A 110 -4.41 2.73 17.57
N LYS A 111 -4.12 4.04 17.62
CA LYS A 111 -3.89 4.74 18.89
C LYS A 111 -5.10 4.66 19.81
N SER A 112 -6.31 4.78 19.23
CA SER A 112 -7.58 4.78 19.97
C SER A 112 -8.04 3.39 20.43
N ASN A 113 -7.41 2.31 19.93
CA ASN A 113 -7.82 0.93 20.23
C ASN A 113 -6.62 -0.03 20.14
N PRO A 114 -5.81 -0.16 21.21
CA PRO A 114 -4.64 -1.05 21.23
C PRO A 114 -4.99 -2.51 20.91
N GLY A 115 -4.08 -3.19 20.21
CA GLY A 115 -4.27 -4.55 19.69
C GLY A 115 -5.03 -4.63 18.36
N VAL A 116 -5.56 -3.50 17.86
CA VAL A 116 -6.25 -3.43 16.57
C VAL A 116 -5.37 -2.71 15.55
N PHE A 117 -5.15 -3.35 14.41
CA PHE A 117 -4.22 -2.91 13.37
C PHE A 117 -4.96 -2.57 12.09
N LEU A 118 -4.40 -1.64 11.32
CA LEU A 118 -4.72 -1.51 9.91
C LEU A 118 -4.34 -2.82 9.21
N GLY A 119 -5.20 -3.29 8.31
CA GLY A 119 -4.91 -4.45 7.50
C GLY A 119 -5.78 -4.51 6.25
N VAL A 120 -5.64 -5.61 5.52
CA VAL A 120 -6.41 -5.88 4.30
C VAL A 120 -7.36 -7.04 4.53
N LYS A 121 -8.66 -6.81 4.29
CA LYS A 121 -9.70 -7.83 4.34
C LYS A 121 -10.62 -7.66 3.13
N ASP A 122 -10.96 -8.76 2.47
CA ASP A 122 -11.82 -8.75 1.27
C ASP A 122 -11.36 -7.78 0.17
N ASN A 123 -10.03 -7.61 0.01
CA ASN A 123 -9.37 -6.65 -0.89
C ASN A 123 -9.59 -5.16 -0.54
N HIS A 124 -10.08 -4.86 0.66
CA HIS A 124 -10.26 -3.50 1.18
C HIS A 124 -9.41 -3.27 2.43
N LEU A 125 -9.10 -2.01 2.73
CA LEU A 125 -8.52 -1.64 4.03
C LEU A 125 -9.57 -1.84 5.12
N ALA A 126 -9.16 -2.44 6.23
CA ALA A 126 -10.02 -2.73 7.37
C ALA A 126 -9.22 -2.68 8.69
N LEU A 127 -9.93 -2.77 9.80
CA LEU A 127 -9.34 -2.92 11.12
C LEU A 127 -9.34 -4.40 11.54
N ILE A 128 -8.17 -4.93 11.87
CA ILE A 128 -7.95 -6.34 12.23
C ILE A 128 -7.40 -6.41 13.64
N LYS A 129 -8.07 -7.17 14.53
CA LYS A 129 -7.57 -7.42 15.88
C LYS A 129 -6.55 -8.55 15.85
N ARG A 130 -5.35 -8.30 16.39
CA ARG A 130 -4.27 -9.31 16.48
C ARG A 130 -4.46 -10.12 17.76
N GLY A 131 -4.32 -11.45 17.68
CA GLY A 131 -4.30 -12.34 18.85
C GLY A 131 -5.65 -12.82 19.41
N GLU A 132 -6.78 -12.63 18.72
CA GLU A 132 -8.09 -13.15 19.18
C GLU A 132 -8.32 -14.63 18.83
N HIS A 133 -7.70 -15.17 17.78
CA HIS A 133 -7.80 -16.59 17.44
C HIS A 133 -6.50 -17.09 16.77
N PRO A 134 -5.88 -18.19 17.26
CA PRO A 134 -4.61 -18.71 16.71
C PRO A 134 -4.75 -19.32 15.31
N GLU A 135 -5.97 -19.68 14.90
CA GLU A 135 -6.28 -20.25 13.57
C GLU A 135 -6.43 -19.15 12.50
N ASP A 136 -6.57 -17.89 12.92
CA ASP A 136 -6.73 -16.71 12.07
C ASP A 136 -5.43 -15.91 12.03
N SER A 137 -4.30 -16.54 11.68
CA SER A 137 -2.99 -15.91 11.54
C SER A 137 -2.94 -14.90 10.37
N ASN A 138 -3.81 -13.90 10.44
CA ASN A 138 -3.93 -12.74 9.58
C ASN A 138 -2.82 -11.71 9.87
N GLU A 139 -1.72 -12.11 10.53
CA GLU A 139 -0.60 -11.22 10.83
C GLU A 139 -0.05 -10.63 9.54
N GLU A 140 0.11 -11.45 8.49
CA GLU A 140 0.55 -10.99 7.16
C GLU A 140 -0.40 -9.94 6.56
N ASN A 141 -1.71 -10.04 6.82
CA ASN A 141 -2.69 -9.07 6.33
C ASN A 141 -2.58 -7.70 7.00
N THR A 142 -1.82 -7.59 8.09
CA THR A 142 -1.55 -6.33 8.81
C THR A 142 -0.17 -5.74 8.53
N ILE A 143 0.64 -6.40 7.69
CA ILE A 143 1.99 -5.98 7.36
C ILE A 143 1.99 -5.21 6.03
N PHE A 144 2.53 -3.99 6.07
CA PHE A 144 2.66 -3.12 4.91
C PHE A 144 4.12 -2.90 4.56
N LYS A 145 4.43 -2.98 3.26
CA LYS A 145 5.72 -2.57 2.73
C LYS A 145 5.68 -1.10 2.32
N LEU A 146 6.63 -0.31 2.82
CA LEU A 146 6.84 1.08 2.38
C LEU A 146 7.85 1.10 1.21
N THR A 147 7.57 1.85 0.14
CA THR A 147 8.37 1.90 -1.11
C THR A 147 8.54 3.30 -1.66
#